data_AF-A0A135SAQ1-F1
#
_entry.id   AF-A0A135SAQ1-F1
#
_cell.length_a   1.000
_cell.length_b   1.000
_cell.length_c   1.000
_cell.angle_alpha   90.00
_cell.angle_beta   90.00
_cell.angle_gamma   90.00
#
_symmetry.space_group_name_H-M   'P 1'
#
loop_
_entity.id
_entity.type
_entity.pdbx_description
1 polymer ?
#
loop_
_entity_poly.entity_id
_entity_poly.type
_entity_poly.pdbx_seq_one_letter_code
_entity_poly.pdbx_strand_id
1 'polypeptide(L)'
;MPPLVPPTRRSRNGCIDCRKAKVKCDEIRPSCGTCARRRLVCQGYKTQPGAAQHARHSPSSLLAAGAGASNTAAGAAKESVPGFASKSPELLSVAVSAGSTSSSPTAAAAQRAPQTSNRQTLALDTRTFSLLPPGSVPVADQPYLEVYFNRHPFELLIGHEFVCEMNANIVMMLQQDPVVIADTISAIGYSYDVGSSSAALLPVLNRRAKILANLRNMKPSTHYFEEALFLLLGLCAMELVTLAQPGHHATIPTVLSNVASLISHHVSTGGDVSSVARYYLRALARQDLVVSLIQLRRPRVPSYVWLENEAAKPDRLLGYTVTLMPLLEELCTLAEEVRDQILQPAFANTLLGGGSATSPTSTEERGSSSPPVCVDSWLDAGYSNLALRADSLRLRLESWKPTISDSLSFRSARKFRAQAACYRAGALLYLHRLFCLPGSTADADGEALSKAHDVMLYTSGPPSESKMLLWPVFMAACEMLDTDDRAAVLDVFDSIGTHRKTVTVERTRMFVEERVWKARDQGREWNWMVLAQEFPGECLPI
;
A
#
# COMPACT_ATOMS: atom_id res chain seq x y z
N MET A 1 -64.13 -12.50 -4.98
CA MET A 1 -63.09 -12.39 -6.02
C MET A 1 -61.90 -11.64 -5.42
N PRO A 2 -60.67 -12.16 -5.47
CA PRO A 2 -59.49 -11.42 -5.02
C PRO A 2 -59.10 -10.35 -6.06
N PRO A 3 -58.44 -9.25 -5.67
CA PRO A 3 -58.14 -8.14 -6.56
C PRO A 3 -56.98 -8.46 -7.51
N LEU A 4 -57.12 -8.03 -8.76
CA LEU A 4 -56.15 -8.18 -9.84
C LEU A 4 -54.95 -7.26 -9.63
N VAL A 5 -53.76 -7.86 -9.49
CA VAL A 5 -52.47 -7.14 -9.44
C VAL A 5 -52.15 -6.59 -10.85
N PRO A 6 -51.84 -5.30 -11.00
CA PRO A 6 -51.47 -4.74 -12.30
C PRO A 6 -50.12 -5.29 -12.79
N PRO A 7 -49.95 -5.51 -14.11
CA PRO A 7 -48.74 -6.13 -14.64
C PRO A 7 -47.52 -5.22 -14.40
N THR A 8 -46.60 -5.69 -13.55
CA THR A 8 -45.37 -4.96 -13.23
C THR A 8 -44.51 -4.78 -14.48
N ARG A 9 -44.08 -3.53 -14.73
CA ARG A 9 -43.21 -3.12 -15.84
C ARG A 9 -42.03 -4.08 -16.01
N ARG A 10 -41.86 -4.62 -17.22
CA ARG A 10 -40.73 -5.48 -17.59
C ARG A 10 -39.43 -4.69 -17.49
N SER A 11 -38.40 -5.30 -16.88
CA SER A 11 -37.05 -4.73 -16.84
C SER A 11 -36.53 -4.57 -18.28
N ARG A 12 -36.14 -3.35 -18.67
CA ARG A 12 -35.64 -3.03 -20.03
C ARG A 12 -34.26 -3.63 -20.27
N ASN A 13 -33.49 -3.85 -19.20
CA ASN A 13 -32.10 -4.29 -19.26
C ASN A 13 -31.88 -5.71 -18.71
N GLY A 14 -32.92 -6.54 -18.63
CA GLY A 14 -32.79 -7.92 -18.16
C GLY A 14 -31.86 -8.80 -19.02
N CYS A 15 -31.25 -9.81 -18.40
CA CYS A 15 -30.35 -10.76 -19.06
C CYS A 15 -31.07 -11.51 -20.19
N ILE A 16 -30.29 -12.12 -21.09
CA ILE A 16 -30.81 -12.79 -22.29
C ILE A 16 -31.83 -13.88 -21.93
N ASP A 17 -31.54 -14.70 -20.92
CA ASP A 17 -32.41 -15.82 -20.53
C ASP A 17 -33.68 -15.35 -19.82
N CYS A 18 -33.58 -14.38 -18.91
CA CYS A 18 -34.77 -13.83 -18.25
C CYS A 18 -35.69 -13.12 -19.25
N ARG A 19 -35.11 -12.45 -20.25
CA ARG A 19 -35.86 -11.82 -21.34
C ARG A 19 -36.53 -12.85 -22.24
N LYS A 20 -35.83 -13.93 -22.60
CA LYS A 20 -36.38 -15.06 -23.39
C LYS A 20 -37.49 -15.77 -22.64
N ALA A 21 -37.32 -15.99 -21.34
CA ALA A 21 -38.28 -16.63 -20.47
C ALA A 21 -39.42 -15.69 -20.00
N LYS A 22 -39.42 -14.42 -20.39
CA LYS A 22 -40.41 -13.39 -20.01
C LYS A 22 -40.63 -13.27 -18.49
N VAL A 23 -39.58 -13.47 -17.69
CA VAL A 23 -39.59 -13.32 -16.22
C VAL A 23 -38.82 -12.07 -15.79
N LYS A 24 -39.07 -11.57 -14.57
CA LYS A 24 -38.37 -10.40 -14.03
C LYS A 24 -36.90 -10.73 -13.74
N CYS A 25 -36.00 -9.99 -14.38
CA CYS A 25 -34.57 -10.00 -14.09
C CYS A 25 -34.27 -9.04 -12.95
N ASP A 26 -33.39 -9.43 -12.03
CA ASP A 26 -32.87 -8.59 -10.94
C ASP A 26 -31.63 -7.77 -11.36
N GLU A 27 -31.18 -7.92 -12.61
CA GLU A 27 -30.14 -7.11 -13.28
C GLU A 27 -28.74 -7.16 -12.63
N ILE A 28 -28.52 -8.11 -11.70
CA ILE A 28 -27.22 -8.37 -11.08
C ILE A 28 -26.24 -8.93 -12.12
N ARG A 29 -24.99 -8.43 -12.11
CA ARG A 29 -23.89 -8.84 -13.00
C ARG A 29 -22.81 -9.59 -12.20
N PRO A 30 -22.14 -10.62 -12.76
CA PRO A 30 -22.19 -11.07 -14.16
C PRO A 30 -23.36 -12.02 -14.49
N SER A 31 -24.03 -12.59 -13.48
CA SER A 31 -25.21 -13.44 -13.64
C SER A 31 -26.35 -12.94 -12.75
N CYS A 32 -27.58 -13.01 -13.28
CA CYS A 32 -28.76 -12.54 -12.54
C CYS A 32 -29.22 -13.61 -11.52
N GLY A 33 -29.67 -13.19 -10.35
CA GLY A 33 -30.14 -14.08 -9.28
C GLY A 33 -31.45 -14.80 -9.62
N THR A 34 -32.22 -14.30 -10.60
CA THR A 34 -33.37 -15.04 -11.16
C THR A 34 -32.94 -16.30 -11.92
N CYS A 35 -31.86 -16.25 -12.71
CA CYS A 35 -31.31 -17.45 -13.37
C CYS A 35 -30.69 -18.41 -12.36
N ALA A 36 -29.99 -17.88 -11.35
CA ALA A 36 -29.38 -18.68 -10.28
C ALA A 36 -30.45 -19.48 -9.49
N ARG A 37 -31.55 -18.85 -9.07
CA ARG A 37 -32.64 -19.53 -8.36
C ARG A 37 -33.35 -20.58 -9.21
N ARG A 38 -33.41 -20.38 -10.52
CA ARG A 38 -33.98 -21.34 -11.48
C ARG A 38 -32.99 -22.43 -11.89
N ARG A 39 -31.76 -22.40 -11.36
CA ARG A 39 -30.66 -23.32 -11.70
C ARG A 39 -30.35 -23.34 -13.21
N LEU A 40 -30.45 -22.19 -13.86
CA LEU A 40 -30.13 -22.01 -15.28
C LEU A 40 -28.81 -21.23 -15.42
N VAL A 41 -27.96 -21.64 -16.36
CA VAL A 41 -26.74 -20.91 -16.71
C VAL A 41 -27.12 -19.59 -17.39
N CYS A 42 -26.78 -18.47 -16.75
CA CYS A 42 -27.10 -17.13 -17.25
C CYS A 42 -26.13 -16.73 -18.37
N GLN A 43 -26.63 -16.59 -19.59
CA GLN A 43 -25.90 -16.16 -20.79
C GLN A 43 -25.54 -14.67 -20.80
N GLY A 44 -25.76 -13.98 -19.68
CA GLY A 44 -25.40 -12.58 -19.50
C GLY A 44 -26.35 -11.59 -20.17
N TYR A 45 -25.87 -10.36 -20.36
CA TYR A 45 -26.65 -9.22 -20.88
C TYR A 45 -26.17 -8.88 -22.29
N LYS A 46 -27.09 -8.54 -23.20
CA LYS A 46 -26.69 -8.08 -24.55
C LYS A 46 -25.79 -6.85 -24.44
N THR A 47 -24.57 -6.94 -24.93
CA THR A 47 -23.70 -5.79 -25.22
C THR A 47 -24.33 -5.03 -26.40
N GLN A 48 -24.58 -3.74 -26.24
CA GLN A 48 -24.91 -2.92 -27.41
C GLN A 48 -23.60 -2.61 -28.16
N PRO A 49 -23.51 -2.89 -29.47
CA PRO A 49 -22.41 -2.42 -30.28
C PRO A 49 -22.64 -0.93 -30.57
N GLY A 50 -21.93 -0.05 -29.87
CA GLY A 50 -22.02 1.39 -30.10
C GLY A 50 -21.67 2.26 -28.90
N ALA A 51 -20.41 2.23 -28.45
CA ALA A 51 -19.81 3.29 -27.61
C ALA A 51 -18.27 3.23 -27.66
N ALA A 52 -17.70 2.89 -28.82
CA ALA A 52 -16.26 2.90 -29.05
C ALA A 52 -15.99 3.36 -30.48
N GLN A 53 -16.17 4.66 -30.74
CA GLN A 53 -15.66 5.38 -31.92
C GLN A 53 -16.09 6.86 -31.82
N HIS A 54 -15.25 7.68 -31.18
CA HIS A 54 -15.04 9.11 -31.51
C HIS A 54 -14.00 9.68 -30.55
N ALA A 55 -12.72 9.43 -30.84
CA ALA A 55 -11.61 10.25 -30.37
C ALA A 55 -10.32 9.85 -31.10
N ARG A 56 -10.20 10.19 -32.39
CA ARG A 56 -8.90 10.37 -33.03
C ARG A 56 -8.96 11.47 -34.09
N HIS A 57 -8.06 12.45 -33.91
CA HIS A 57 -7.61 13.52 -34.80
C HIS A 57 -8.59 14.70 -34.99
N SER A 58 -8.20 15.91 -34.56
CA SER A 58 -7.42 16.82 -35.42
C SER A 58 -6.75 17.99 -34.64
N PRO A 59 -5.85 18.76 -35.27
CA PRO A 59 -4.57 19.22 -34.72
C PRO A 59 -4.55 20.67 -34.17
N SER A 60 -3.36 21.04 -33.68
CA SER A 60 -2.94 22.32 -33.09
C SER A 60 -3.19 23.59 -33.92
N SER A 61 -3.24 24.69 -33.15
CA SER A 61 -2.67 26.04 -33.40
C SER A 61 -3.40 27.08 -34.26
N LEU A 62 -3.74 28.19 -33.55
CA LEU A 62 -3.35 29.60 -33.80
C LEU A 62 -4.23 30.54 -34.66
N LEU A 63 -4.40 31.75 -34.08
CA LEU A 63 -4.81 33.06 -34.65
C LEU A 63 -6.31 33.26 -34.95
N ALA A 64 -6.93 34.44 -34.84
CA ALA A 64 -6.69 35.72 -34.18
C ALA A 64 -7.92 36.58 -34.54
N ALA A 65 -8.34 37.49 -33.65
CA ALA A 65 -9.17 38.69 -33.88
C ALA A 65 -10.59 38.49 -34.50
N GLY A 66 -11.63 39.22 -34.13
CA GLY A 66 -11.78 40.36 -33.24
C GLY A 66 -13.20 40.92 -33.39
N ALA A 67 -13.54 41.81 -32.46
CA ALA A 67 -14.61 42.82 -32.50
C ALA A 67 -16.08 42.36 -32.42
N GLY A 68 -16.84 43.05 -31.55
CA GLY A 68 -18.25 43.35 -31.81
C GLY A 68 -19.23 43.19 -30.66
N ALA A 69 -19.14 44.07 -29.67
CA ALA A 69 -20.22 44.77 -28.96
C ALA A 69 -21.59 44.08 -28.68
N SER A 70 -21.97 44.13 -27.39
CA SER A 70 -23.24 44.67 -26.83
C SER A 70 -24.56 44.11 -27.38
N ASN A 71 -25.55 43.66 -26.60
CA ASN A 71 -26.21 44.36 -25.50
C ASN A 71 -27.35 43.49 -24.91
N THR A 72 -27.64 43.67 -23.60
CA THR A 72 -28.97 43.67 -22.94
C THR A 72 -29.86 42.41 -22.96
N ALA A 73 -30.70 42.10 -21.98
CA ALA A 73 -30.92 42.49 -20.58
C ALA A 73 -32.14 41.68 -20.06
N ALA A 74 -32.33 41.71 -18.74
CA ALA A 74 -33.52 41.32 -17.95
C ALA A 74 -33.76 39.80 -17.78
N GLY A 75 -33.81 39.25 -16.56
CA GLY A 75 -34.50 39.72 -15.34
C GLY A 75 -35.82 38.93 -15.24
N ALA A 76 -36.27 38.34 -14.14
CA ALA A 76 -36.06 38.60 -12.72
C ALA A 76 -36.46 37.38 -11.87
N ALA A 77 -36.05 37.42 -10.59
CA ALA A 77 -36.48 36.57 -9.48
C ALA A 77 -37.95 36.84 -9.07
N LYS A 78 -38.63 36.22 -8.08
CA LYS A 78 -38.22 35.77 -6.73
C LYS A 78 -39.44 35.15 -6.00
N GLU A 79 -39.16 34.45 -4.90
CA GLU A 79 -39.95 34.33 -3.63
C GLU A 79 -41.25 33.50 -3.55
N SER A 80 -41.30 32.54 -2.61
CA SER A 80 -41.79 32.77 -1.22
C SER A 80 -41.91 31.47 -0.40
N VAL A 81 -41.65 31.60 0.91
CA VAL A 81 -41.89 30.64 2.02
C VAL A 81 -42.92 31.32 2.95
N PRO A 82 -43.74 30.58 3.73
CA PRO A 82 -43.49 30.53 5.19
C PRO A 82 -43.94 29.23 5.89
N GLY A 83 -43.44 28.98 7.12
CA GLY A 83 -44.25 28.30 8.16
C GLY A 83 -43.57 27.28 9.08
N PHE A 84 -43.25 27.72 10.30
CA PHE A 84 -42.72 27.03 11.49
C PHE A 84 -43.61 25.89 12.07
N ALA A 85 -42.99 24.88 12.72
CA ALA A 85 -43.40 24.39 14.06
C ALA A 85 -42.36 23.42 14.67
N SER A 86 -42.10 23.62 15.96
CA SER A 86 -41.10 22.97 16.82
C SER A 86 -41.65 21.75 17.57
N LYS A 87 -40.79 20.79 17.95
CA LYS A 87 -40.77 20.07 19.26
C LYS A 87 -39.70 18.94 19.32
N SER A 88 -38.93 18.96 20.40
CA SER A 88 -38.21 17.84 21.06
C SER A 88 -38.59 17.92 22.57
N PRO A 89 -38.10 17.10 23.52
CA PRO A 89 -37.29 15.85 23.47
C PRO A 89 -37.92 14.71 24.35
N GLU A 90 -37.27 13.54 24.49
CA GLU A 90 -36.82 12.98 25.79
C GLU A 90 -36.28 11.54 25.74
N LEU A 91 -35.35 11.30 26.68
CA LEU A 91 -34.57 10.11 27.03
C LEU A 91 -35.39 9.09 27.85
N LEU A 92 -34.86 7.86 27.97
CA LEU A 92 -34.99 7.04 29.20
C LEU A 92 -33.94 5.90 29.23
N SER A 93 -33.09 5.95 30.26
CA SER A 93 -32.36 4.84 30.90
C SER A 93 -33.24 4.26 32.04
N VAL A 94 -33.06 3.04 32.57
CA VAL A 94 -32.21 2.73 33.76
C VAL A 94 -32.48 1.28 34.26
N ALA A 95 -31.41 0.65 34.78
CA ALA A 95 -31.20 -0.34 35.88
C ALA A 95 -31.76 -1.79 35.92
N VAL A 96 -30.79 -2.73 35.99
CA VAL A 96 -30.34 -3.58 37.13
C VAL A 96 -31.33 -3.97 38.25
N SER A 97 -31.36 -5.27 38.57
CA SER A 97 -31.45 -5.78 39.96
C SER A 97 -30.91 -7.22 40.11
N ALA A 98 -30.30 -7.47 41.26
CA ALA A 98 -29.65 -8.70 41.70
C ALA A 98 -30.55 -9.54 42.63
N GLY A 99 -30.23 -10.84 42.81
CA GLY A 99 -30.82 -11.70 43.83
C GLY A 99 -30.29 -13.13 43.78
N SER A 100 -29.68 -13.58 44.88
CA SER A 100 -29.00 -14.85 45.13
C SER A 100 -29.94 -15.99 45.53
N THR A 101 -29.56 -17.26 45.29
CA THR A 101 -29.45 -18.37 46.27
C THR A 101 -29.20 -19.75 45.61
N SER A 102 -28.62 -20.63 46.42
CA SER A 102 -27.97 -21.93 46.22
C SER A 102 -28.75 -23.07 45.53
N SER A 103 -28.07 -23.89 44.73
CA SER A 103 -27.91 -25.35 44.94
C SER A 103 -27.14 -26.05 43.80
N SER A 104 -26.12 -26.83 44.16
CA SER A 104 -25.59 -27.99 43.42
C SER A 104 -26.32 -29.25 43.96
N PRO A 105 -26.40 -30.41 43.27
CA PRO A 105 -25.31 -31.04 42.52
C PRO A 105 -25.67 -31.91 41.28
N THR A 106 -24.63 -32.54 40.74
CA THR A 106 -24.55 -33.81 39.97
C THR A 106 -24.80 -33.83 38.45
N ALA A 107 -23.67 -33.89 37.73
CA ALA A 107 -23.26 -34.90 36.75
C ALA A 107 -24.15 -35.19 35.52
N ALA A 108 -23.67 -34.78 34.34
CA ALA A 108 -23.50 -35.66 33.18
C ALA A 108 -22.61 -34.96 32.12
N ALA A 109 -21.51 -35.62 31.78
CA ALA A 109 -20.58 -35.20 30.74
C ALA A 109 -21.25 -35.28 29.36
N ALA A 110 -21.25 -34.16 28.63
CA ALA A 110 -21.42 -34.14 27.19
C ALA A 110 -20.45 -33.10 26.61
N GLN A 111 -19.34 -33.62 26.07
CA GLN A 111 -18.34 -32.85 25.35
C GLN A 111 -19.00 -32.14 24.16
N ARG A 112 -19.13 -30.81 24.22
CA ARG A 112 -19.41 -29.98 23.05
C ARG A 112 -18.10 -29.73 22.31
N ALA A 113 -17.99 -30.30 21.12
CA ALA A 113 -16.97 -30.00 20.14
C ALA A 113 -16.88 -28.47 19.88
N PRO A 114 -15.68 -27.92 19.62
CA PRO A 114 -15.55 -26.53 19.27
C PRO A 114 -16.22 -26.29 17.91
N GLN A 115 -17.14 -25.32 17.88
CA GLN A 115 -17.78 -24.89 16.64
C GLN A 115 -16.72 -24.37 15.68
N THR A 116 -16.44 -25.18 14.65
CA THR A 116 -15.62 -24.80 13.50
C THR A 116 -16.28 -23.60 12.82
N SER A 117 -15.67 -22.42 12.95
CA SER A 117 -15.96 -21.28 12.09
C SER A 117 -15.86 -21.74 10.63
N ASN A 118 -16.94 -21.51 9.89
CA ASN A 118 -17.13 -21.95 8.52
C ASN A 118 -16.11 -21.24 7.61
N ARG A 119 -14.90 -21.82 7.47
CA ARG A 119 -13.89 -21.40 6.49
C ARG A 119 -14.51 -21.55 5.10
N GLN A 120 -14.97 -20.45 4.52
CA GLN A 120 -15.12 -20.37 3.07
C GLN A 120 -13.72 -20.34 2.46
N THR A 121 -13.10 -21.52 2.36
CA THR A 121 -11.97 -21.74 1.47
C THR A 121 -12.47 -21.39 0.07
N LEU A 122 -11.83 -20.46 -0.64
CA LEU A 122 -11.92 -20.47 -2.10
C LEU A 122 -11.23 -21.75 -2.53
N ALA A 123 -11.93 -22.87 -2.48
CA ALA A 123 -11.50 -24.08 -3.14
C ALA A 123 -11.33 -23.68 -4.60
N LEU A 124 -10.08 -23.55 -5.04
CA LEU A 124 -9.79 -23.40 -6.45
C LEU A 124 -10.43 -24.62 -7.10
N ASP A 125 -11.55 -24.41 -7.79
CA ASP A 125 -12.31 -25.48 -8.40
C ASP A 125 -11.30 -26.26 -9.26
N THR A 126 -11.22 -27.58 -9.08
CA THR A 126 -10.29 -28.51 -9.77
C THR A 126 -10.25 -28.29 -11.30
N ARG A 127 -11.27 -27.60 -11.84
CA ARG A 127 -11.41 -27.10 -13.21
C ARG A 127 -10.35 -26.08 -13.63
N THR A 128 -9.82 -25.23 -12.75
CA THR A 128 -8.78 -24.25 -13.12
C THR A 128 -7.47 -24.96 -13.48
N PHE A 129 -7.12 -26.03 -12.75
CA PHE A 129 -5.98 -26.90 -13.07
C PHE A 129 -6.25 -27.82 -14.28
N SER A 130 -7.53 -28.05 -14.62
CA SER A 130 -7.91 -28.82 -15.81
C SER A 130 -7.63 -28.09 -17.14
N LEU A 131 -7.23 -26.81 -17.08
CA LEU A 131 -6.85 -25.99 -18.25
C LEU A 131 -5.35 -26.04 -18.55
N LEU A 132 -4.52 -26.56 -17.63
CA LEU A 132 -3.10 -26.73 -17.86
C LEU A 132 -2.87 -28.02 -18.68
N PRO A 133 -2.06 -28.00 -19.75
CA PRO A 133 -1.69 -29.22 -20.46
C PRO A 133 -1.14 -30.26 -19.48
N PRO A 134 -1.60 -31.53 -19.51
CA PRO A 134 -1.07 -32.57 -18.65
C PRO A 134 0.47 -32.66 -18.76
N GLY A 135 1.16 -32.69 -17.61
CA GLY A 135 2.63 -32.73 -17.54
C GLY A 135 3.34 -31.37 -17.58
N SER A 136 2.62 -30.25 -17.68
CA SER A 136 3.20 -28.89 -17.61
C SER A 136 3.77 -28.53 -16.24
N VAL A 137 3.24 -29.12 -15.16
CA VAL A 137 3.70 -28.90 -13.78
C VAL A 137 4.12 -30.25 -13.18
N PRO A 138 5.33 -30.36 -12.59
CA PRO A 138 5.74 -31.56 -11.87
C PRO A 138 4.73 -31.92 -10.78
N VAL A 139 4.41 -33.20 -10.60
CA VAL A 139 3.45 -33.67 -9.57
C VAL A 139 3.89 -33.23 -8.17
N ALA A 140 5.19 -33.20 -7.90
CA ALA A 140 5.75 -32.73 -6.64
C ALA A 140 5.47 -31.25 -6.35
N ASP A 141 5.17 -30.44 -7.37
CA ASP A 141 4.99 -28.99 -7.26
C ASP A 141 3.52 -28.57 -7.11
N GLN A 142 2.57 -29.45 -7.48
CA GLN A 142 1.14 -29.24 -7.36
C GLN A 142 0.66 -28.76 -5.97
N PRO A 143 1.07 -29.35 -4.83
CA PRO A 143 0.62 -28.86 -3.53
C PRO A 143 1.03 -27.41 -3.27
N TYR A 144 2.17 -26.96 -3.81
CA TYR A 144 2.63 -25.60 -3.62
C TYR A 144 1.85 -24.58 -4.47
N LEU A 145 1.34 -24.99 -5.64
CA LEU A 145 0.40 -24.16 -6.39
C LEU A 145 -0.87 -23.93 -5.59
N GLU A 146 -1.40 -24.98 -4.94
CA GLU A 146 -2.56 -24.85 -4.05
C GLU A 146 -2.26 -23.92 -2.88
N VAL A 147 -1.09 -24.04 -2.26
CA VAL A 147 -0.67 -23.12 -1.18
C VAL A 147 -0.64 -21.68 -1.66
N TYR A 148 -0.16 -21.38 -2.87
CA TYR A 148 -0.19 -20.01 -3.39
C TYR A 148 -1.61 -19.47 -3.49
N PHE A 149 -2.52 -20.22 -4.11
CA PHE A 149 -3.90 -19.75 -4.30
C PHE A 149 -4.69 -19.66 -2.99
N ASN A 150 -4.36 -20.52 -2.00
CA ASN A 150 -5.09 -20.62 -0.73
C ASN A 150 -4.45 -19.83 0.43
N ARG A 151 -3.15 -19.47 0.38
CA ARG A 151 -2.47 -18.71 1.46
C ARG A 151 -3.06 -17.32 1.63
N HIS A 152 -3.82 -16.81 0.67
CA HIS A 152 -4.50 -15.52 0.76
C HIS A 152 -5.92 -15.71 1.34
N PRO A 153 -6.13 -15.95 2.65
CA PRO A 153 -7.48 -15.97 3.20
C PRO A 153 -8.16 -14.64 2.88
N PHE A 154 -9.46 -14.70 2.72
CA PHE A 154 -10.37 -13.59 2.39
C PHE A 154 -10.17 -12.32 3.24
N GLU A 155 -9.48 -12.42 4.38
CA GLU A 155 -9.16 -11.32 5.29
C GLU A 155 -7.85 -10.58 4.95
N LEU A 156 -6.96 -11.11 4.08
CA LEU A 156 -5.52 -10.88 4.24
C LEU A 156 -4.83 -9.70 3.58
N LEU A 157 -5.37 -8.93 2.63
CA LEU A 157 -4.71 -7.66 2.29
C LEU A 157 -5.70 -6.52 2.10
N ILE A 158 -6.70 -6.63 1.23
CA ILE A 158 -7.72 -5.56 1.03
C ILE A 158 -9.15 -6.06 0.77
N GLY A 159 -9.36 -7.38 0.73
CA GLY A 159 -10.67 -8.01 0.67
C GLY A 159 -10.73 -9.06 -0.42
N HIS A 160 -11.85 -9.79 -0.48
CA HIS A 160 -12.05 -10.89 -1.44
C HIS A 160 -11.85 -10.44 -2.91
N GLU A 161 -12.22 -9.21 -3.25
CA GLU A 161 -12.05 -8.68 -4.60
C GLU A 161 -10.60 -8.62 -5.08
N PHE A 162 -9.66 -8.29 -4.19
CA PHE A 162 -8.23 -8.28 -4.52
C PHE A 162 -7.72 -9.68 -4.84
N VAL A 163 -8.11 -10.67 -4.04
CA VAL A 163 -7.70 -12.07 -4.22
C VAL A 163 -8.27 -12.62 -5.53
N CYS A 164 -9.54 -12.31 -5.83
CA CYS A 164 -10.14 -12.69 -7.12
C CYS A 164 -9.41 -12.08 -8.31
N GLU A 165 -9.07 -10.78 -8.26
CA GLU A 165 -8.33 -10.12 -9.34
C GLU A 165 -6.91 -10.69 -9.49
N MET A 166 -6.21 -10.89 -8.38
CA MET A 166 -4.90 -11.53 -8.36
C MET A 166 -4.97 -12.89 -9.05
N ASN A 167 -5.85 -13.77 -8.56
CA ASN A 167 -6.00 -15.12 -9.10
C ASN A 167 -6.39 -15.10 -10.58
N ALA A 168 -7.25 -14.17 -11.01
CA ALA A 168 -7.62 -14.03 -12.42
C ALA A 168 -6.42 -13.63 -13.30
N ASN A 169 -5.62 -12.66 -12.87
CA ASN A 169 -4.41 -12.23 -13.60
C ASN A 169 -3.40 -13.38 -13.70
N ILE A 170 -3.23 -14.16 -12.62
CA ILE A 170 -2.34 -15.31 -12.59
C ILE A 170 -2.83 -16.44 -13.51
N VAL A 171 -4.13 -16.76 -13.48
CA VAL A 171 -4.72 -17.77 -14.36
C VAL A 171 -4.59 -17.36 -15.84
N MET A 172 -4.77 -16.07 -16.14
CA MET A 172 -4.55 -15.56 -17.49
C MET A 172 -3.09 -15.73 -17.94
N MET A 173 -2.10 -15.45 -17.08
CA MET A 173 -0.69 -15.69 -17.38
C MET A 173 -0.36 -17.18 -17.54
N LEU A 174 -0.94 -18.05 -16.71
CA LEU A 174 -0.80 -19.50 -16.84
C LEU A 174 -1.31 -20.03 -18.20
N GLN A 175 -2.30 -19.38 -18.80
CA GLN A 175 -2.78 -19.73 -20.15
C GLN A 175 -1.80 -19.32 -21.26
N GLN A 176 -0.90 -18.37 -21.01
CA GLN A 176 0.12 -17.93 -21.97
C GLN A 176 1.38 -18.79 -21.90
N ASP A 177 1.96 -18.92 -20.70
CA ASP A 177 3.13 -19.79 -20.44
C ASP A 177 2.88 -20.64 -19.18
N PRO A 178 2.31 -21.85 -19.32
CA PRO A 178 1.95 -22.67 -18.17
C PRO A 178 3.17 -23.14 -17.37
N VAL A 179 4.34 -23.30 -18.00
CA VAL A 179 5.53 -23.86 -17.34
C VAL A 179 6.21 -22.79 -16.51
N VAL A 180 6.54 -21.65 -17.11
CA VAL A 180 7.28 -20.56 -16.44
C VAL A 180 6.47 -19.96 -15.29
N ILE A 181 5.17 -19.79 -15.51
CA ILE A 181 4.27 -19.20 -14.51
C ILE A 181 4.02 -20.20 -13.37
N ALA A 182 3.81 -21.49 -13.65
CA ALA A 182 3.66 -22.50 -12.61
C ALA A 182 4.93 -22.70 -11.78
N ASP A 183 6.11 -22.67 -12.42
CA ASP A 183 7.39 -22.71 -11.71
C ASP A 183 7.50 -21.58 -10.68
N THR A 184 7.15 -20.36 -11.09
CA THR A 184 7.19 -19.18 -10.22
C THR A 184 6.18 -19.28 -9.08
N ILE A 185 4.93 -19.65 -9.37
CA ILE A 185 3.87 -19.82 -8.37
C ILE A 185 4.23 -20.92 -7.37
N SER A 186 4.73 -22.07 -7.85
CA SER A 186 5.16 -23.19 -7.00
C SER A 186 6.31 -22.77 -6.08
N ALA A 187 7.22 -21.92 -6.56
CA ALA A 187 8.33 -21.43 -5.76
C ALA A 187 7.88 -20.51 -4.63
N ILE A 188 6.93 -19.63 -4.92
CA ILE A 188 6.30 -18.78 -3.91
C ILE A 188 5.54 -19.67 -2.90
N GLY A 189 4.72 -20.61 -3.37
CA GLY A 189 3.96 -21.53 -2.53
C GLY A 189 4.83 -22.44 -1.66
N TYR A 190 5.97 -22.91 -2.17
CA TYR A 190 6.95 -23.67 -1.40
C TYR A 190 7.57 -22.80 -0.31
N SER A 191 7.99 -21.59 -0.67
CA SER A 191 8.55 -20.61 0.26
C SER A 191 7.55 -20.26 1.37
N TYR A 192 6.26 -20.29 1.03
CA TYR A 192 5.17 -20.05 1.97
C TYR A 192 4.97 -21.19 2.97
N ASP A 193 5.05 -22.43 2.50
CA ASP A 193 4.86 -23.62 3.33
C ASP A 193 6.01 -23.82 4.31
N VAL A 194 7.25 -23.66 3.82
CA VAL A 194 8.41 -23.99 4.63
C VAL A 194 8.91 -22.84 5.51
N GLY A 195 8.59 -21.60 5.15
CA GLY A 195 8.97 -20.40 5.90
C GLY A 195 10.47 -20.32 6.19
N SER A 196 10.81 -20.33 7.48
CA SER A 196 12.17 -20.08 8.00
C SER A 196 13.03 -21.33 8.24
N SER A 197 12.58 -22.52 7.83
CA SER A 197 13.30 -23.77 8.13
C SER A 197 14.63 -23.89 7.36
N SER A 198 15.74 -24.04 8.09
CA SER A 198 17.10 -24.18 7.52
C SER A 198 17.24 -25.35 6.55
N ALA A 199 16.54 -26.46 6.81
CA ALA A 199 16.57 -27.66 5.97
C ALA A 199 16.01 -27.45 4.55
N ALA A 200 15.27 -26.36 4.33
CA ALA A 200 14.64 -26.04 3.05
C ALA A 200 15.32 -24.94 2.25
N LEU A 201 16.45 -24.42 2.75
CA LEU A 201 17.20 -23.38 2.08
C LEU A 201 17.63 -23.81 0.66
N LEU A 202 18.16 -25.01 0.51
CA LEU A 202 18.63 -25.50 -0.79
C LEU A 202 17.48 -25.61 -1.83
N PRO A 203 16.33 -26.22 -1.50
CA PRO A 203 15.15 -26.18 -2.37
C PRO A 203 14.69 -24.76 -2.75
N VAL A 204 14.64 -23.82 -1.80
CA VAL A 204 14.28 -22.41 -2.08
C VAL A 204 15.26 -21.79 -3.08
N LEU A 205 16.57 -21.98 -2.85
CA LEU A 205 17.62 -21.46 -3.74
C LEU A 205 17.55 -22.08 -5.14
N ASN A 206 17.27 -23.38 -5.25
CA ASN A 206 17.12 -24.04 -6.55
C ASN A 206 15.94 -23.46 -7.34
N ARG A 207 14.79 -23.25 -6.68
CA ARG A 207 13.63 -22.62 -7.32
C ARG A 207 13.89 -21.17 -7.73
N ARG A 208 14.60 -20.41 -6.88
CA ARG A 208 15.05 -19.05 -7.21
C ARG A 208 15.96 -19.05 -8.44
N ALA A 209 16.92 -19.99 -8.51
CA ALA A 209 17.80 -20.15 -9.67
C ALA A 209 17.01 -20.49 -10.94
N LYS A 210 15.96 -21.31 -10.83
CA LYS A 210 15.06 -21.64 -11.94
C LYS A 210 14.33 -20.40 -12.48
N ILE A 211 13.79 -19.55 -11.60
CA ILE A 211 13.13 -18.29 -12.02
C ILE A 211 14.14 -17.36 -12.73
N LEU A 212 15.36 -17.24 -12.21
CA LEU A 212 16.42 -16.45 -12.84
C LEU A 212 16.83 -17.02 -14.22
N ALA A 213 16.91 -18.34 -14.34
CA ALA A 213 17.18 -18.99 -15.62
C ALA A 213 16.04 -18.75 -16.63
N ASN A 214 14.79 -18.79 -16.17
CA ASN A 214 13.63 -18.47 -17.00
C ASN A 214 13.71 -17.01 -17.48
N LEU A 215 13.95 -16.04 -16.58
CA LEU A 215 14.14 -14.62 -16.93
C LEU A 215 15.23 -14.42 -17.99
N ARG A 216 16.38 -15.09 -17.84
CA ARG A 216 17.51 -14.97 -18.78
C ARG A 216 17.20 -15.56 -20.16
N ASN A 217 16.40 -16.61 -20.21
CA ASN A 217 16.11 -17.37 -21.43
C ASN A 217 14.72 -17.04 -22.00
N MET A 218 14.07 -15.97 -21.54
CA MET A 218 12.75 -15.56 -22.03
C MET A 218 12.79 -15.32 -23.54
N LYS A 219 11.80 -15.87 -24.24
CA LYS A 219 11.62 -15.65 -25.68
C LYS A 219 10.78 -14.38 -25.90
N PRO A 220 10.95 -13.67 -27.02
CA PRO A 220 10.05 -12.59 -27.39
C PRO A 220 8.60 -13.09 -27.45
N SER A 221 7.72 -12.47 -26.68
CA SER A 221 6.28 -12.77 -26.62
C SER A 221 5.50 -11.46 -26.57
N THR A 222 4.21 -11.50 -26.94
CA THR A 222 3.34 -10.32 -26.82
C THR A 222 3.10 -9.91 -25.36
N HIS A 223 3.36 -10.82 -24.41
CA HIS A 223 3.20 -10.62 -22.97
C HIS A 223 4.55 -10.60 -22.24
N TYR A 224 5.66 -10.38 -22.96
CA TYR A 224 7.01 -10.49 -22.43
C TYR A 224 7.21 -9.58 -21.21
N PHE A 225 6.64 -8.38 -21.27
CA PHE A 225 6.75 -7.39 -20.20
C PHE A 225 5.99 -7.85 -18.94
N GLU A 226 4.76 -8.33 -19.08
CA GLU A 226 3.94 -8.87 -17.99
C GLU A 226 4.57 -10.12 -17.36
N GLU A 227 5.08 -11.03 -18.19
CA GLU A 227 5.76 -12.25 -17.76
C GLU A 227 7.03 -11.91 -16.96
N ALA A 228 7.89 -11.04 -17.50
CA ALA A 228 9.10 -10.63 -16.82
C ALA A 228 8.81 -9.91 -15.49
N LEU A 229 7.80 -9.03 -15.46
CA LEU A 229 7.34 -8.38 -14.22
C LEU A 229 6.82 -9.38 -13.20
N PHE A 230 6.07 -10.40 -13.64
CA PHE A 230 5.57 -11.43 -12.73
C PHE A 230 6.70 -12.27 -12.12
N LEU A 231 7.71 -12.62 -12.92
CA LEU A 231 8.88 -13.38 -12.44
C LEU A 231 9.69 -12.55 -11.43
N LEU A 232 9.90 -11.26 -11.70
CA LEU A 232 10.56 -10.33 -10.77
C LEU A 232 9.75 -10.15 -9.48
N LEU A 233 8.41 -10.04 -9.59
CA LEU A 233 7.52 -10.01 -8.42
C LEU A 233 7.60 -11.31 -7.60
N GLY A 234 7.72 -12.47 -8.28
CA GLY A 234 7.93 -13.75 -7.62
C GLY A 234 9.24 -13.83 -6.83
N LEU A 235 10.35 -13.32 -7.40
CA LEU A 235 11.63 -13.22 -6.70
C LEU A 235 11.52 -12.35 -5.44
N CYS A 236 10.87 -11.18 -5.54
CA CYS A 236 10.60 -10.33 -4.37
C CYS A 236 9.73 -11.07 -3.34
N ALA A 237 8.66 -11.74 -3.75
CA ALA A 237 7.75 -12.44 -2.85
C ALA A 237 8.45 -13.56 -2.08
N MET A 238 9.30 -14.34 -2.75
CA MET A 238 10.11 -15.38 -2.11
C MET A 238 11.05 -14.79 -1.05
N GLU A 239 11.68 -13.66 -1.31
CA GLU A 239 12.59 -13.01 -0.36
C GLU A 239 11.86 -12.42 0.85
N LEU A 240 10.62 -11.94 0.68
CA LEU A 240 9.81 -11.43 1.79
C LEU A 240 9.37 -12.51 2.79
N VAL A 241 9.36 -13.78 2.37
CA VAL A 241 8.91 -14.90 3.22
C VAL A 241 10.01 -15.86 3.63
N THR A 242 11.17 -15.80 2.99
CA THR A 242 12.32 -16.66 3.32
C THR A 242 13.39 -15.86 4.03
N LEU A 243 13.91 -16.38 5.14
CA LEU A 243 15.00 -15.73 5.84
C LEU A 243 16.23 -15.74 4.93
N ALA A 244 16.69 -14.56 4.49
CA ALA A 244 18.10 -14.45 4.16
C ALA A 244 18.92 -14.69 5.44
N GLN A 245 20.01 -15.43 5.33
CA GLN A 245 20.87 -15.69 6.48
C GLN A 245 21.48 -14.38 7.01
N PRO A 246 21.84 -14.31 8.30
CA PRO A 246 22.61 -13.20 8.84
C PRO A 246 23.83 -12.92 7.95
N GLY A 247 24.03 -11.66 7.56
CA GLY A 247 25.14 -11.23 6.69
C GLY A 247 24.91 -11.37 5.18
N HIS A 248 23.78 -11.94 4.72
CA HIS A 248 23.41 -11.86 3.30
C HIS A 248 22.63 -10.58 3.02
N HIS A 249 23.15 -9.74 2.13
CA HIS A 249 22.43 -8.56 1.66
C HIS A 249 21.10 -8.96 1.03
N ALA A 250 20.05 -8.22 1.39
CA ALA A 250 18.77 -8.34 0.71
C ALA A 250 18.96 -8.01 -0.78
N THR A 251 18.40 -8.86 -1.64
CA THR A 251 18.44 -8.73 -3.08
C THR A 251 17.24 -7.98 -3.64
N ILE A 252 16.24 -7.64 -2.81
CA ILE A 252 15.10 -6.79 -3.20
C ILE A 252 15.57 -5.53 -3.95
N PRO A 253 16.54 -4.73 -3.47
CA PRO A 253 17.02 -3.56 -4.22
C PRO A 253 17.55 -3.90 -5.61
N THR A 254 18.21 -5.05 -5.77
CA THR A 254 18.71 -5.54 -7.07
C THR A 254 17.54 -5.92 -7.99
N VAL A 255 16.55 -6.66 -7.49
CA VAL A 255 15.36 -7.04 -8.25
C VAL A 255 14.62 -5.77 -8.73
N LEU A 256 14.41 -4.81 -7.83
CA LEU A 256 13.77 -3.53 -8.15
C LEU A 256 14.55 -2.72 -9.19
N SER A 257 15.88 -2.80 -9.20
CA SER A 257 16.67 -2.17 -10.25
C SER A 257 16.53 -2.83 -11.62
N ASN A 258 16.36 -4.16 -11.67
CA ASN A 258 16.00 -4.86 -12.91
C ASN A 258 14.60 -4.47 -13.38
N VAL A 259 13.63 -4.32 -12.45
CA VAL A 259 12.28 -3.82 -12.77
C VAL A 259 12.36 -2.43 -13.41
N ALA A 260 13.14 -1.51 -12.85
CA ALA A 260 13.29 -0.16 -13.40
C ALA A 260 13.93 -0.17 -14.80
N SER A 261 14.97 -0.98 -15.03
CA SER A 261 15.56 -1.16 -16.36
C SER A 261 14.56 -1.74 -17.36
N LEU A 262 13.75 -2.72 -16.96
CA LEU A 262 12.71 -3.32 -17.79
C LEU A 262 11.64 -2.28 -18.19
N ILE A 263 11.18 -1.46 -17.22
CA ILE A 263 10.23 -0.37 -17.48
C ILE A 263 10.83 0.64 -18.45
N SER A 264 12.05 1.11 -18.18
CA SER A 264 12.71 2.12 -19.02
C SER A 264 12.85 1.64 -20.46
N HIS A 265 13.29 0.39 -20.66
CA HIS A 265 13.37 -0.21 -21.98
C HIS A 265 11.99 -0.27 -22.65
N HIS A 266 10.97 -0.85 -22.00
CA HIS A 266 9.62 -1.00 -22.56
C HIS A 266 9.01 0.34 -22.99
N VAL A 267 9.06 1.34 -22.11
CA VAL A 267 8.54 2.68 -22.38
C VAL A 267 9.34 3.38 -23.49
N SER A 268 10.68 3.27 -23.48
CA SER A 268 11.53 3.89 -24.52
C SER A 268 11.28 3.31 -25.92
N THR A 269 10.88 2.05 -26.00
CA THR A 269 10.50 1.39 -27.27
C THR A 269 9.07 1.71 -27.72
N GLY A 270 8.35 2.58 -27.01
CA GLY A 270 6.96 2.95 -27.29
C GLY A 270 5.94 1.91 -26.83
N GLY A 271 6.32 1.01 -25.91
CA GLY A 271 5.43 0.01 -25.34
C GLY A 271 4.47 0.63 -24.33
N ASP A 272 3.18 0.35 -24.49
CA ASP A 272 2.16 0.73 -23.52
C ASP A 272 2.22 -0.20 -22.28
N VAL A 273 2.01 0.36 -21.09
CA VAL A 273 1.91 -0.42 -19.85
C VAL A 273 0.47 -0.93 -19.74
N SER A 274 0.25 -2.25 -19.85
CA SER A 274 -1.09 -2.85 -19.73
C SER A 274 -1.67 -2.77 -18.31
N SER A 275 -2.97 -3.03 -18.16
CA SER A 275 -3.61 -3.07 -16.83
C SER A 275 -3.02 -4.16 -15.92
N VAL A 276 -2.60 -5.28 -16.50
CA VAL A 276 -1.98 -6.41 -15.79
C VAL A 276 -0.57 -6.05 -15.36
N ALA A 277 0.22 -5.41 -16.24
CA ALA A 277 1.52 -4.88 -15.88
C ALA A 277 1.41 -3.83 -14.76
N ARG A 278 0.46 -2.88 -14.84
CA ARG A 278 0.20 -1.90 -13.76
C ARG A 278 -0.17 -2.59 -12.44
N TYR A 279 -0.92 -3.68 -12.49
CA TYR A 279 -1.27 -4.46 -11.30
C TYR A 279 -0.03 -5.06 -10.62
N TYR A 280 0.89 -5.68 -11.38
CA TYR A 280 2.15 -6.18 -10.83
C TYR A 280 3.07 -5.06 -10.35
N LEU A 281 3.17 -3.98 -11.11
CA LEU A 281 3.97 -2.81 -10.77
C LEU A 281 3.52 -2.14 -9.48
N ARG A 282 2.22 -2.10 -9.17
CA ARG A 282 1.71 -1.56 -7.88
C ARG A 282 2.35 -2.24 -6.67
N ALA A 283 2.51 -3.56 -6.71
CA ALA A 283 3.14 -4.31 -5.63
C ALA A 283 4.65 -4.02 -5.54
N LEU A 284 5.35 -4.01 -6.68
CA LEU A 284 6.78 -3.72 -6.76
C LEU A 284 7.11 -2.28 -6.36
N ALA A 285 6.34 -1.32 -6.84
CA ALA A 285 6.52 0.10 -6.58
C ALA A 285 6.33 0.44 -5.09
N ARG A 286 5.39 -0.20 -4.40
CA ARG A 286 5.23 -0.05 -2.95
C ARG A 286 6.49 -0.51 -2.21
N GLN A 287 7.07 -1.65 -2.61
CA GLN A 287 8.30 -2.16 -2.00
C GLN A 287 9.47 -1.21 -2.27
N ASP A 288 9.60 -0.75 -3.52
CA ASP A 288 10.62 0.20 -3.92
C ASP A 288 10.52 1.53 -3.18
N LEU A 289 9.31 2.06 -3.00
CA LEU A 289 9.07 3.28 -2.24
C LEU A 289 9.59 3.15 -0.79
N VAL A 290 9.23 2.06 -0.09
CA VAL A 290 9.69 1.83 1.28
C VAL A 290 11.21 1.62 1.33
N VAL A 291 11.77 0.82 0.42
CA VAL A 291 13.23 0.63 0.33
C VAL A 291 13.93 1.96 0.06
N SER A 292 13.37 2.81 -0.78
CA SER A 292 13.94 4.11 -1.12
C SER A 292 13.87 5.11 0.04
N LEU A 293 12.83 5.08 0.88
CA LEU A 293 12.80 5.84 2.13
C LEU A 293 13.92 5.38 3.08
N ILE A 294 14.09 4.07 3.29
CA ILE A 294 15.17 3.56 4.17
C ILE A 294 16.56 3.83 3.59
N GLN A 295 16.69 3.83 2.27
CA GLN A 295 17.94 4.10 1.57
C GLN A 295 18.13 5.58 1.21
N LEU A 296 17.32 6.51 1.74
CA LEU A 296 17.42 7.96 1.45
C LEU A 296 17.67 8.25 -0.03
N ARG A 297 16.86 7.67 -0.91
CA ARG A 297 17.05 7.79 -2.38
C ARG A 297 15.71 7.94 -3.08
N ARG A 298 15.73 8.33 -4.35
CA ARG A 298 14.51 8.32 -5.18
C ARG A 298 13.99 6.89 -5.43
N PRO A 299 12.67 6.70 -5.58
CA PRO A 299 12.13 5.44 -6.07
C PRO A 299 12.59 5.21 -7.52
N ARG A 300 12.96 3.96 -7.81
CA ARG A 300 13.34 3.50 -9.14
C ARG A 300 12.11 3.23 -10.03
N VAL A 301 10.94 3.00 -9.44
CA VAL A 301 9.66 2.78 -10.13
C VAL A 301 8.76 4.01 -9.91
N PRO A 302 8.74 4.97 -10.85
CA PRO A 302 7.99 6.21 -10.68
C PRO A 302 6.48 5.99 -10.60
N SER A 303 5.79 6.79 -9.78
CA SER A 303 4.34 6.68 -9.57
C SER A 303 3.54 6.79 -10.87
N TYR A 304 3.92 7.69 -11.77
CA TYR A 304 3.19 7.92 -13.02
C TYR A 304 3.11 6.70 -13.95
N VAL A 305 4.00 5.71 -13.79
CA VAL A 305 4.03 4.50 -14.65
C VAL A 305 2.90 3.53 -14.29
N TRP A 306 2.51 3.48 -13.02
CA TRP A 306 1.57 2.47 -12.49
C TRP A 306 0.33 3.06 -11.83
N LEU A 307 0.34 4.36 -11.54
CA LEU A 307 -0.78 5.10 -11.01
C LEU A 307 -1.68 5.58 -12.16
N GLU A 308 -2.94 5.15 -12.16
CA GLU A 308 -3.93 5.64 -13.12
C GLU A 308 -4.51 6.98 -12.65
N ASN A 309 -4.79 7.90 -13.59
CA ASN A 309 -5.31 9.23 -13.29
C ASN A 309 -6.73 9.24 -12.66
N GLU A 310 -7.45 8.12 -12.69
CA GLU A 310 -8.82 8.02 -12.16
C GLU A 310 -8.87 7.46 -10.73
N ALA A 311 -8.53 8.29 -9.74
CA ALA A 311 -8.61 7.93 -8.32
C ALA A 311 -10.05 7.92 -7.75
N ALA A 312 -11.06 7.53 -8.55
CA ALA A 312 -12.46 7.52 -8.13
C ALA A 312 -12.82 6.35 -7.18
N LYS A 313 -11.97 5.31 -7.13
CA LYS A 313 -12.17 4.12 -6.29
C LYS A 313 -10.92 3.82 -5.46
N PRO A 314 -11.08 3.28 -4.24
CA PRO A 314 -9.95 2.75 -3.47
C PRO A 314 -9.26 1.65 -4.27
N ASP A 315 -7.93 1.67 -4.30
CA ASP A 315 -7.17 0.60 -4.94
C ASP A 315 -7.27 -0.68 -4.13
N ARG A 316 -7.26 -1.80 -4.84
CA ARG A 316 -7.40 -3.12 -4.24
C ARG A 316 -6.13 -3.63 -3.54
N LEU A 317 -4.98 -2.98 -3.66
CA LEU A 317 -3.72 -3.32 -2.96
C LEU A 317 -3.21 -2.21 -2.01
N LEU A 318 -3.56 -0.96 -2.28
CA LEU A 318 -3.15 0.21 -1.51
C LEU A 318 -4.32 0.86 -0.76
N GLY A 319 -5.57 0.44 -1.01
CA GLY A 319 -6.74 1.03 -0.36
C GLY A 319 -6.82 2.53 -0.64
N TYR A 320 -6.84 3.32 0.43
CA TYR A 320 -6.88 4.79 0.37
C TYR A 320 -5.50 5.46 0.33
N THR A 321 -4.38 4.71 0.39
CA THR A 321 -3.03 5.31 0.33
C THR A 321 -2.58 5.66 -1.09
N VAL A 322 -3.34 5.30 -2.11
CA VAL A 322 -2.97 5.44 -3.54
C VAL A 322 -2.57 6.86 -3.91
N THR A 323 -3.41 7.84 -3.55
CA THR A 323 -3.16 9.26 -3.86
C THR A 323 -2.12 9.90 -2.95
N LEU A 324 -1.63 9.17 -1.93
CA LEU A 324 -0.49 9.58 -1.11
C LEU A 324 0.84 9.24 -1.77
N MET A 325 0.86 8.25 -2.68
CA MET A 325 2.09 7.71 -3.26
C MET A 325 2.95 8.76 -3.98
N PRO A 326 2.39 9.72 -4.76
CA PRO A 326 3.19 10.80 -5.34
C PRO A 326 3.83 11.73 -4.29
N LEU A 327 3.16 11.95 -3.14
CA LEU A 327 3.72 12.74 -2.05
C LEU A 327 4.87 12.01 -1.36
N LEU A 328 4.78 10.69 -1.22
CA LEU A 328 5.88 9.87 -0.70
C LEU A 328 7.06 9.78 -1.69
N GLU A 329 6.81 9.78 -3.00
CA GLU A 329 7.86 9.88 -4.02
C GLU A 329 8.61 11.22 -3.94
N GLU A 330 7.89 12.33 -3.70
CA GLU A 330 8.48 13.63 -3.43
C GLU A 330 9.27 13.65 -2.11
N LEU A 331 8.78 12.93 -1.07
CA LEU A 331 9.50 12.76 0.19
C LEU A 331 10.82 11.99 0.01
N CYS A 332 10.82 10.91 -0.78
CA CYS A 332 12.03 10.19 -1.17
C CYS A 332 13.02 11.09 -1.92
N THR A 333 12.49 11.97 -2.78
CA THR A 333 13.30 12.94 -3.52
C THR A 333 14.00 13.92 -2.57
N LEU A 334 13.28 14.47 -1.60
CA LEU A 334 13.89 15.32 -0.57
C LEU A 334 14.93 14.55 0.25
N ALA A 335 14.62 13.31 0.65
CA ALA A 335 15.53 12.46 1.42
C ALA A 335 16.86 12.21 0.69
N GLU A 336 16.82 12.01 -0.63
CA GLU A 336 18.03 11.89 -1.46
C GLU A 336 18.85 13.17 -1.48
N GLU A 337 18.20 14.33 -1.58
CA GLU A 337 18.87 15.63 -1.63
C GLU A 337 19.55 16.01 -0.32
N VAL A 338 19.01 15.56 0.84
CA VAL A 338 19.64 15.76 2.16
C VAL A 338 20.52 14.60 2.62
N ARG A 339 20.62 13.52 1.83
CA ARG A 339 21.30 12.27 2.23
C ARG A 339 22.72 12.53 2.72
N ASP A 340 23.51 13.28 1.96
CA ASP A 340 24.92 13.52 2.29
C ASP A 340 25.07 14.31 3.59
N GLN A 341 24.10 15.18 3.93
CA GLN A 341 24.10 15.92 5.19
C GLN A 341 23.76 15.01 6.37
N ILE A 342 22.78 14.13 6.20
CA ILE A 342 22.36 13.15 7.23
C ILE A 342 23.49 12.16 7.54
N LEU A 343 24.26 11.74 6.54
CA LEU A 343 25.30 10.71 6.68
C LEU A 343 26.68 11.26 7.02
N GLN A 344 26.85 12.58 7.12
CA GLN A 344 28.14 13.19 7.44
C GLN A 344 28.42 13.16 8.96
N PRO A 345 29.62 12.71 9.40
CA PRO A 345 29.97 12.60 10.83
C PRO A 345 30.05 13.93 11.60
N ALA A 346 29.96 15.09 10.93
CA ALA A 346 30.36 16.39 11.50
C ALA A 346 29.21 17.41 11.63
N PHE A 347 27.98 17.08 11.26
CA PHE A 347 26.87 18.06 11.15
C PHE A 347 25.72 17.85 12.14
N ALA A 348 26.02 17.31 13.32
CA ALA A 348 25.01 16.99 14.33
C ALA A 348 24.20 18.19 14.87
N ASN A 349 24.56 19.46 14.59
CA ASN A 349 24.00 20.60 15.32
C ASN A 349 23.40 21.77 14.53
N THR A 350 23.40 21.78 13.19
CA THR A 350 22.86 22.97 12.49
C THR A 350 22.26 22.65 11.12
N LEU A 351 21.04 22.14 11.12
CA LEU A 351 20.16 22.25 9.95
C LEU A 351 19.06 23.30 10.19
N LEU A 352 18.67 23.62 11.44
CA LEU A 352 17.61 24.61 11.72
C LEU A 352 17.99 25.61 12.81
N GLY A 353 19.24 26.08 12.83
CA GLY A 353 19.68 27.17 13.70
C GLY A 353 19.46 28.55 13.05
N GLY A 354 18.25 29.10 13.17
CA GLY A 354 18.02 30.52 12.89
C GLY A 354 18.93 31.39 13.76
N GLY A 355 19.55 32.40 13.14
CA GLY A 355 20.51 33.28 13.78
C GLY A 355 20.00 33.92 15.08
N SER A 356 20.62 33.56 16.20
CA SER A 356 20.70 34.42 17.36
C SER A 356 22.06 35.12 17.30
N ALA A 357 22.04 36.38 16.89
CA ALA A 357 23.20 37.25 16.94
C ALA A 357 23.60 37.49 18.40
N THR A 358 24.60 36.76 18.88
CA THR A 358 25.38 37.18 20.05
C THR A 358 26.45 38.15 19.59
N SER A 359 26.25 39.42 19.93
CA SER A 359 27.16 40.53 19.74
C SER A 359 28.57 40.23 20.29
N PRO A 360 29.66 40.50 19.55
CA PRO A 360 30.94 40.76 20.16
C PRO A 360 31.16 42.27 20.27
N THR A 361 31.37 42.71 21.51
CA THR A 361 31.85 44.02 21.88
C THR A 361 33.19 44.34 21.22
N SER A 362 33.24 45.55 20.64
CA SER A 362 34.38 46.37 20.21
C SER A 362 35.81 45.96 20.58
N THR A 363 36.70 45.93 19.57
CA THR A 363 37.91 46.78 19.57
C THR A 363 38.46 46.94 18.14
N GLU A 364 38.88 48.16 17.83
CA GLU A 364 39.37 48.63 16.53
C GLU A 364 40.71 47.99 16.15
N GLU A 365 40.94 47.73 14.86
CA GLU A 365 42.18 48.16 14.19
C GLU A 365 42.05 48.11 12.65
N ARG A 366 42.69 49.09 12.02
CA ARG A 366 42.57 49.48 10.61
C ARG A 366 43.64 48.75 9.80
N GLY A 367 43.24 48.00 8.76
CA GLY A 367 44.20 47.36 7.84
C GLY A 367 43.55 46.93 6.53
N SER A 368 43.96 47.55 5.43
CA SER A 368 43.54 47.29 4.06
C SER A 368 43.90 45.88 3.57
N SER A 369 42.92 45.11 3.04
CA SER A 369 43.00 44.42 1.72
C SER A 369 41.83 43.44 1.51
N SER A 370 41.15 43.59 0.37
CA SER A 370 40.27 42.63 -0.33
C SER A 370 38.98 42.13 0.38
N PRO A 371 37.81 42.11 -0.31
CA PRO A 371 36.65 41.43 0.24
C PRO A 371 36.89 39.92 0.18
N PRO A 372 36.54 39.15 1.24
CA PRO A 372 36.43 37.72 1.09
C PRO A 372 35.25 37.47 0.14
N VAL A 373 35.50 36.73 -0.95
CA VAL A 373 34.44 36.19 -1.78
C VAL A 373 33.61 35.29 -0.88
N CYS A 374 32.42 35.75 -0.54
CA CYS A 374 31.46 35.05 0.31
C CYS A 374 31.03 33.75 -0.39
N VAL A 375 31.54 32.62 0.09
CA VAL A 375 31.14 31.28 -0.36
C VAL A 375 29.75 30.90 0.21
N ASP A 376 29.22 31.66 1.16
CA ASP A 376 27.98 31.34 1.88
C ASP A 376 26.69 31.64 1.07
N SER A 377 26.73 32.51 0.07
CA SER A 377 25.51 32.95 -0.63
C SER A 377 24.87 31.89 -1.54
N TRP A 378 25.65 30.92 -2.03
CA TRP A 378 25.14 29.85 -2.90
C TRP A 378 24.55 28.67 -2.10
N LEU A 379 25.11 28.39 -0.92
CA LEU A 379 24.58 27.39 0.01
C LEU A 379 23.22 27.84 0.58
N ASP A 380 23.07 29.12 0.92
CA ASP A 380 21.82 29.69 1.44
C ASP A 380 20.66 29.66 0.41
N ALA A 381 20.95 29.86 -0.87
CA ALA A 381 19.94 29.82 -1.94
C ALA A 381 19.44 28.38 -2.21
N GLY A 382 20.34 27.38 -2.17
CA GLY A 382 19.97 25.97 -2.28
C GLY A 382 19.22 25.47 -1.05
N TYR A 383 19.65 25.89 0.14
CA TYR A 383 19.04 25.53 1.41
C TYR A 383 17.64 26.12 1.58
N SER A 384 17.46 27.40 1.25
CA SER A 384 16.15 28.06 1.26
C SER A 384 15.16 27.43 0.27
N ASN A 385 15.62 26.98 -0.91
CA ASN A 385 14.76 26.25 -1.84
C ASN A 385 14.28 24.89 -1.28
N LEU A 386 15.19 24.16 -0.63
CA LEU A 386 14.89 22.87 -0.02
C LEU A 386 13.91 23.01 1.16
N ALA A 387 14.13 23.98 2.04
CA ALA A 387 13.23 24.27 3.16
C ALA A 387 11.83 24.66 2.67
N LEU A 388 11.73 25.52 1.64
CA LEU A 388 10.44 25.89 1.04
C LEU A 388 9.72 24.68 0.41
N ARG A 389 10.45 23.77 -0.23
CA ARG A 389 9.87 22.51 -0.76
C ARG A 389 9.42 21.58 0.35
N ALA A 390 10.19 21.46 1.44
CA ALA A 390 9.82 20.69 2.61
C ALA A 390 8.54 21.24 3.27
N ASP A 391 8.43 22.56 3.45
CA ASP A 391 7.22 23.20 3.98
C ASP A 391 6.02 23.04 3.06
N SER A 392 6.21 23.19 1.75
CA SER A 392 5.17 22.94 0.75
C SER A 392 4.66 21.49 0.82
N LEU A 393 5.58 20.52 0.91
CA LEU A 393 5.23 19.12 1.06
C LEU A 393 4.52 18.85 2.38
N ARG A 394 4.99 19.43 3.50
CA ARG A 394 4.35 19.33 4.81
C ARG A 394 2.91 19.81 4.77
N LEU A 395 2.64 21.00 4.24
CA LEU A 395 1.29 21.54 4.10
C LEU A 395 0.39 20.65 3.24
N ARG A 396 0.94 20.09 2.15
CA ARG A 396 0.22 19.14 1.30
C ARG A 396 -0.08 17.83 2.03
N LEU A 397 0.85 17.30 2.83
CA LEU A 397 0.63 16.10 3.65
C LEU A 397 -0.41 16.35 4.76
N GLU A 398 -0.35 17.49 5.46
CA GLU A 398 -1.30 17.85 6.52
C GLU A 398 -2.73 18.01 5.97
N SER A 399 -2.85 18.69 4.83
CA SER A 399 -4.14 18.92 4.15
C SER A 399 -4.64 17.72 3.34
N TRP A 400 -3.77 16.74 3.04
CA TRP A 400 -4.13 15.56 2.26
C TRP A 400 -5.22 14.75 2.97
N LYS A 401 -6.23 14.39 2.19
CA LYS A 401 -7.31 13.48 2.55
C LYS A 401 -7.49 12.45 1.43
N PRO A 402 -7.74 11.19 1.76
CA PRO A 402 -7.98 10.18 0.75
C PRO A 402 -9.31 10.42 0.02
N THR A 403 -9.38 10.04 -1.25
CA THR A 403 -10.65 10.04 -2.01
C THR A 403 -11.56 8.96 -1.45
N ILE A 404 -12.63 9.38 -0.78
CA ILE A 404 -13.60 8.49 -0.16
C ILE A 404 -14.59 8.00 -1.22
N SER A 405 -14.91 6.72 -1.17
CA SER A 405 -15.95 6.11 -2.01
C SER A 405 -17.06 5.53 -1.13
N ASP A 406 -18.31 5.77 -1.52
CA ASP A 406 -19.52 5.27 -0.83
C ASP A 406 -19.81 3.78 -1.11
N SER A 407 -19.00 3.14 -1.97
CA SER A 407 -19.20 1.75 -2.39
C SER A 407 -18.72 0.71 -1.37
N LEU A 408 -18.00 1.13 -0.32
CA LEU A 408 -17.41 0.22 0.66
C LEU A 408 -18.27 0.07 1.92
N SER A 409 -18.19 -1.11 2.55
CA SER A 409 -18.72 -1.31 3.90
C SER A 409 -18.04 -0.37 4.90
N PHE A 410 -18.74 -0.02 5.99
CA PHE A 410 -18.17 0.80 7.06
C PHE A 410 -16.86 0.21 7.61
N ARG A 411 -16.80 -1.13 7.80
CA ARG A 411 -15.60 -1.80 8.30
C ARG A 411 -14.40 -1.64 7.35
N SER A 412 -14.60 -1.86 6.05
CA SER A 412 -13.55 -1.69 5.04
C SER A 412 -13.10 -0.22 4.94
N ALA A 413 -14.06 0.71 4.96
CA ALA A 413 -13.78 2.13 4.85
C ALA A 413 -13.07 2.67 6.10
N ARG A 414 -13.39 2.18 7.31
CA ARG A 414 -12.67 2.51 8.56
C ARG A 414 -11.21 2.03 8.48
N LYS A 415 -11.01 0.76 8.11
CA LYS A 415 -9.68 0.17 7.94
C LYS A 415 -8.80 0.99 6.99
N PHE A 416 -9.31 1.31 5.79
CA PHE A 416 -8.52 2.07 4.82
C PHE A 416 -8.25 3.51 5.25
N ARG A 417 -9.17 4.14 5.99
CA ARG A 417 -8.92 5.47 6.57
C ARG A 417 -7.84 5.43 7.64
N ALA A 418 -7.89 4.46 8.55
CA ALA A 418 -6.85 4.29 9.57
C ALA A 418 -5.48 4.04 8.92
N GLN A 419 -5.42 3.15 7.94
CA GLN A 419 -4.19 2.90 7.18
C GLN A 419 -3.68 4.17 6.48
N ALA A 420 -4.55 4.91 5.79
CA ALA A 420 -4.19 6.16 5.12
C ALA A 420 -3.67 7.22 6.09
N ALA A 421 -4.33 7.38 7.24
CA ALA A 421 -3.93 8.33 8.26
C ALA A 421 -2.60 7.94 8.93
N CYS A 422 -2.39 6.64 9.18
CA CYS A 422 -1.14 6.10 9.73
C CYS A 422 0.05 6.37 8.78
N TYR A 423 -0.11 6.10 7.48
CA TYR A 423 0.93 6.42 6.49
C TYR A 423 1.22 7.91 6.37
N ARG A 424 0.19 8.75 6.43
CA ARG A 424 0.33 10.21 6.43
C ARG A 424 1.08 10.70 7.66
N ALA A 425 0.74 10.20 8.85
CA ALA A 425 1.44 10.51 10.10
C ALA A 425 2.91 10.06 10.04
N GLY A 426 3.18 8.85 9.52
CA GLY A 426 4.54 8.35 9.31
C GLY A 426 5.34 9.22 8.34
N ALA A 427 4.70 9.75 7.29
CA ALA A 427 5.35 10.67 6.34
C ALA A 427 5.71 12.01 6.98
N LEU A 428 4.83 12.55 7.85
CA LEU A 428 5.11 13.78 8.60
C LEU A 428 6.23 13.59 9.61
N LEU A 429 6.26 12.45 10.32
CA LEU A 429 7.36 12.10 11.21
C LEU A 429 8.69 11.95 10.45
N TYR A 430 8.66 11.24 9.32
CA TYR A 430 9.84 11.10 8.47
C TYR A 430 10.35 12.45 7.96
N LEU A 431 9.45 13.31 7.45
CA LEU A 431 9.80 14.65 6.97
C LEU A 431 10.43 15.51 8.08
N HIS A 432 9.90 15.45 9.30
CA HIS A 432 10.51 16.10 10.47
C HIS A 432 11.94 15.61 10.69
N ARG A 433 12.15 14.29 10.70
CA ARG A 433 13.48 13.69 10.93
C ARG A 433 14.50 13.97 9.83
N LEU A 434 14.08 14.31 8.60
CA LEU A 434 15.00 14.75 7.55
C LEU A 434 15.74 16.06 7.90
N PHE A 435 15.12 16.93 8.70
CA PHE A 435 15.67 18.26 9.06
C PHE A 435 15.99 18.39 10.56
N CYS A 436 15.40 17.53 11.38
CA CYS A 436 15.56 17.48 12.84
C CYS A 436 16.11 16.12 13.25
N LEU A 437 17.43 15.94 13.14
CA LEU A 437 18.08 14.64 13.34
C LEU A 437 17.87 14.10 14.76
N PRO A 438 17.76 12.77 14.93
CA PRO A 438 17.73 12.12 16.23
C PRO A 438 18.87 12.58 17.15
N GLY A 439 18.54 13.08 18.35
CA GLY A 439 19.53 13.52 19.34
C GLY A 439 20.11 14.92 19.10
N SER A 440 19.58 15.69 18.13
CA SER A 440 20.03 17.07 17.88
C SER A 440 19.61 18.04 18.99
N THR A 441 18.31 18.09 19.32
CA THR A 441 17.78 18.88 20.44
C THR A 441 16.63 18.15 21.15
N ALA A 442 16.44 18.43 22.45
CA ALA A 442 15.36 17.85 23.23
C ALA A 442 13.96 18.21 22.69
N ASP A 443 13.79 19.44 22.19
CA ASP A 443 12.53 19.90 21.60
C ASP A 443 12.23 19.15 20.28
N ALA A 444 13.24 18.97 19.43
CA ALA A 444 13.10 18.22 18.19
C ALA A 444 12.73 16.75 18.44
N ASP A 445 13.35 16.12 19.44
CA ASP A 445 13.05 14.75 19.85
C ASP A 445 11.67 14.63 20.51
N GLY A 446 11.27 15.62 21.32
CA GLY A 446 9.93 15.69 21.90
C GLY A 446 8.83 15.84 20.83
N GLU A 447 9.07 16.66 19.81
CA GLU A 447 8.14 16.77 18.68
C GLU A 447 8.07 15.46 17.87
N ALA A 448 9.19 14.80 17.64
CA ALA A 448 9.22 13.50 16.96
C ALA A 448 8.46 12.43 17.74
N LEU A 449 8.61 12.37 19.06
CA LEU A 449 7.85 11.47 19.93
C LEU A 449 6.35 11.73 19.85
N SER A 450 5.93 12.99 19.88
CA SER A 450 4.52 13.38 19.71
C SER A 450 3.96 12.89 18.37
N LYS A 451 4.70 13.09 17.26
CA LYS A 451 4.31 12.56 15.94
C LYS A 451 4.30 11.03 15.90
N ALA A 452 5.16 10.36 16.67
CA ALA A 452 5.18 8.91 16.79
C ALA A 452 3.93 8.38 17.52
N HIS A 453 3.47 9.06 18.57
CA HIS A 453 2.19 8.77 19.22
C HIS A 453 1.00 8.94 18.26
N ASP A 454 1.02 9.96 17.41
CA ASP A 454 0.02 10.13 16.34
C ASP A 454 -0.01 8.94 15.37
N VAL A 455 1.16 8.38 15.01
CA VAL A 455 1.22 7.16 14.19
C VAL A 455 0.56 5.99 14.92
N MET A 456 0.91 5.80 16.19
CA MET A 456 0.42 4.70 17.02
C MET A 456 -1.09 4.78 17.27
N LEU A 457 -1.67 5.98 17.35
CA LEU A 457 -3.12 6.19 17.46
C LEU A 457 -3.90 5.47 16.34
N TYR A 458 -3.36 5.41 15.13
CA TYR A 458 -4.01 4.76 13.99
C TYR A 458 -3.80 3.24 13.93
N THR A 459 -3.04 2.67 14.88
CA THR A 459 -2.81 1.23 15.01
C THR A 459 -3.81 0.54 15.94
N SER A 460 -4.59 1.30 16.73
CA SER A 460 -5.54 0.82 17.75
C SER A 460 -6.75 0.03 17.24
N GLY A 461 -6.79 -0.30 15.95
CA GLY A 461 -7.81 -1.18 15.38
C GLY A 461 -7.60 -2.65 15.75
N PRO A 462 -8.49 -3.55 15.29
CA PRO A 462 -8.27 -4.99 15.41
C PRO A 462 -6.90 -5.42 14.86
N PRO A 463 -6.18 -6.36 15.53
CA PRO A 463 -4.86 -6.85 15.11
C PRO A 463 -4.74 -7.21 13.62
N SER A 464 -5.76 -7.84 13.05
CA SER A 464 -5.82 -8.22 11.63
C SER A 464 -5.75 -7.06 10.63
N GLU A 465 -5.94 -5.81 11.09
CA GLU A 465 -5.96 -4.59 10.28
C GLU A 465 -4.58 -3.90 10.22
N SER A 466 -3.64 -4.20 11.13
CA SER A 466 -2.33 -3.52 11.21
C SER A 466 -1.29 -4.05 10.23
N LYS A 467 -1.52 -5.19 9.57
CA LYS A 467 -0.55 -5.89 8.69
C LYS A 467 0.11 -5.08 7.58
N MET A 468 -0.49 -3.96 7.17
CA MET A 468 0.04 -3.08 6.12
C MET A 468 0.80 -1.88 6.68
N LEU A 469 0.97 -1.78 8.00
CA LEU A 469 1.49 -0.61 8.72
C LEU A 469 2.95 -0.76 9.17
N LEU A 470 3.72 -1.71 8.61
CA LEU A 470 5.07 -1.99 9.09
C LEU A 470 6.00 -0.75 9.00
N TRP A 471 5.98 -0.02 7.88
CA TRP A 471 6.79 1.20 7.72
C TRP A 471 6.42 2.34 8.69
N PRO A 472 5.14 2.78 8.81
CA PRO A 472 4.80 3.80 9.79
C PRO A 472 5.11 3.36 11.23
N VAL A 473 4.79 2.11 11.59
CA VAL A 473 5.07 1.59 12.93
C VAL A 473 6.57 1.55 13.21
N PHE A 474 7.39 1.16 12.23
CA PHE A 474 8.85 1.28 12.34
C PHE A 474 9.30 2.71 12.65
N MET A 475 8.77 3.70 11.92
CA MET A 475 9.11 5.11 12.16
C MET A 475 8.78 5.51 13.61
N ALA A 476 7.60 5.14 14.09
CA ALA A 476 7.20 5.42 15.47
C ALA A 476 8.06 4.67 16.50
N ALA A 477 8.38 3.41 16.22
CA ALA A 477 9.19 2.53 17.07
C ALA A 477 10.56 3.12 17.38
N CYS A 478 11.21 3.73 16.39
CA CYS A 478 12.50 4.40 16.56
C CYS A 478 12.45 5.53 17.60
N GLU A 479 11.28 6.15 17.81
CA GLU A 479 11.11 7.28 18.71
C GLU A 479 10.74 6.86 20.14
N MET A 480 10.14 5.68 20.37
CA MET A 480 9.62 5.24 21.67
C MET A 480 10.70 5.13 22.75
N LEU A 481 10.69 5.98 23.78
CA LEU A 481 11.70 5.97 24.85
C LEU A 481 11.36 5.01 25.99
N ASP A 482 10.17 5.16 26.55
CA ASP A 482 9.75 4.50 27.80
C ASP A 482 9.38 3.03 27.59
N THR A 483 9.47 2.24 28.67
CA THR A 483 9.21 0.80 28.62
C THR A 483 7.80 0.47 28.14
N ASP A 484 6.81 1.27 28.55
CA ASP A 484 5.40 1.06 28.20
C ASP A 484 5.15 1.35 26.71
N ASP A 485 5.73 2.44 26.20
CA ASP A 485 5.69 2.83 24.79
C ASP A 485 6.37 1.78 23.90
N ARG A 486 7.53 1.27 24.31
CA ARG A 486 8.22 0.18 23.61
C ARG A 486 7.36 -1.09 23.60
N ALA A 487 6.77 -1.46 24.73
CA ALA A 487 5.89 -2.64 24.82
C ALA A 487 4.69 -2.53 23.86
N ALA A 488 4.04 -1.36 23.82
CA ALA A 488 2.91 -1.11 22.92
C ALA A 488 3.28 -1.27 21.44
N VAL A 489 4.47 -0.81 21.04
CA VAL A 489 4.97 -1.01 19.67
C VAL A 489 5.30 -2.47 19.37
N LEU A 490 5.90 -3.19 20.32
CA LEU A 490 6.21 -4.61 20.15
C LEU A 490 4.94 -5.45 19.96
N ASP A 491 3.86 -5.15 20.68
CA ASP A 491 2.55 -5.78 20.48
C ASP A 491 2.02 -5.56 19.06
N VAL A 492 2.24 -4.38 18.48
CA VAL A 492 1.87 -4.09 17.09
C VAL A 492 2.74 -4.86 16.11
N PHE A 493 4.07 -4.96 16.34
CA PHE A 493 4.93 -5.82 15.50
C PHE A 493 4.47 -7.28 15.55
N ASP A 494 4.15 -7.82 16.73
CA ASP A 494 3.65 -9.19 16.89
C ASP A 494 2.32 -9.39 16.16
N SER A 495 1.42 -8.41 16.24
CA SER A 495 0.18 -8.38 15.46
C SER A 495 0.44 -8.42 13.95
N ILE A 496 1.40 -7.64 13.44
CA ILE A 496 1.73 -7.64 12.01
C ILE A 496 2.34 -8.99 11.61
N GLY A 497 3.27 -9.51 12.42
CA GLY A 497 4.01 -10.76 12.17
C GLY A 497 3.10 -11.98 12.12
N THR A 498 2.18 -12.10 13.09
CA THR A 498 1.21 -13.20 13.18
C THR A 498 0.28 -13.26 11.95
N HIS A 499 -0.09 -12.11 11.39
CA HIS A 499 -1.02 -12.05 10.25
C HIS A 499 -0.31 -12.11 8.89
N ARG A 500 0.84 -11.47 8.70
CA ARG A 500 1.52 -11.42 7.39
C ARG A 500 2.45 -12.62 7.16
N LYS A 501 3.02 -13.17 8.23
CA LYS A 501 4.06 -14.22 8.19
C LYS A 501 5.17 -13.90 7.19
N THR A 502 5.68 -12.68 7.25
CA THR A 502 6.87 -12.23 6.48
C THR A 502 8.05 -12.06 7.42
N VAL A 503 9.25 -12.32 6.90
CA VAL A 503 10.47 -12.19 7.69
C VAL A 503 10.85 -10.72 7.92
N THR A 504 10.28 -9.80 7.14
CA THR A 504 10.53 -8.37 7.23
C THR A 504 10.10 -7.78 8.58
N VAL A 505 9.00 -8.27 9.17
CA VAL A 505 8.50 -7.77 10.46
C VAL A 505 9.53 -8.03 11.54
N GLU A 506 10.00 -9.27 11.62
CA GLU A 506 10.99 -9.69 12.62
C GLU A 506 12.31 -8.95 12.44
N ARG A 507 12.77 -8.79 11.20
CA ARG A 507 13.99 -8.01 10.92
C ARG A 507 13.88 -6.56 11.34
N THR A 508 12.76 -5.92 11.00
CA THR A 508 12.48 -4.54 11.39
C THR A 508 12.41 -4.39 12.91
N ARG A 509 11.76 -5.33 13.60
CA ARG A 509 11.72 -5.38 15.07
C ARG A 509 13.12 -5.48 15.66
N MET A 510 13.90 -6.47 15.23
CA MET A 510 15.28 -6.69 15.68
C MET A 510 16.19 -5.49 15.39
N PHE A 511 16.02 -4.82 14.24
CA PHE A 511 16.77 -3.61 13.93
C PHE A 511 16.47 -2.49 14.94
N VAL A 512 15.19 -2.28 15.28
CA VAL A 512 14.81 -1.27 16.29
C VAL A 512 15.39 -1.63 17.66
N GLU A 513 15.21 -2.87 18.12
CA GLU A 513 15.67 -3.31 19.44
C GLU A 513 17.22 -3.26 19.55
N GLU A 514 17.94 -3.88 18.62
CA GLU A 514 19.38 -4.08 18.72
C GLU A 514 20.23 -2.93 18.18
N ARG A 515 19.71 -2.15 17.21
CA ARG A 515 20.45 -1.04 16.61
C ARG A 515 20.02 0.29 17.19
N VAL A 516 18.72 0.58 17.22
CA VAL A 516 18.21 1.92 17.58
C VAL A 516 18.12 2.09 19.10
N TRP A 517 17.29 1.30 19.78
CA TRP A 517 17.06 1.43 21.22
C TRP A 517 18.33 1.19 22.02
N LYS A 518 19.07 0.11 21.70
CA LYS A 518 20.33 -0.19 22.36
C LYS A 518 21.40 0.88 22.17
N ALA A 519 21.49 1.51 20.99
CA ALA A 519 22.42 2.62 20.80
C ALA A 519 22.01 3.84 21.65
N ARG A 520 20.72 4.19 21.64
CA ARG A 520 20.19 5.32 22.41
C ARG A 520 20.37 5.12 23.91
N ASP A 521 20.05 3.93 24.44
CA ASP A 521 20.18 3.60 25.86
C ASP A 521 21.64 3.61 26.34
N GLN A 522 22.58 3.42 25.43
CA GLN A 522 24.03 3.47 25.68
C GLN A 522 24.63 4.87 25.44
N GLY A 523 23.82 5.87 25.09
CA GLY A 523 24.29 7.21 24.75
C GLY A 523 25.12 7.28 23.47
N ARG A 524 25.00 6.28 22.59
CA ARG A 524 25.62 6.27 21.26
C ARG A 524 24.73 6.96 20.23
N GLU A 525 25.29 7.25 19.06
CA GLU A 525 24.51 7.73 17.91
C GLU A 525 23.41 6.71 17.57
N TRP A 526 22.15 7.14 17.68
CA TRP A 526 20.98 6.29 17.48
C TRP A 526 20.17 6.69 16.25
N ASN A 527 20.70 7.59 15.43
CA ASN A 527 20.06 8.01 14.20
C ASN A 527 19.82 6.81 13.28
N TRP A 528 18.56 6.37 13.23
CA TRP A 528 18.19 5.15 12.51
C TRP A 528 18.54 5.23 11.02
N MET A 529 18.57 6.44 10.44
CA MET A 529 18.92 6.65 9.03
C MET A 529 20.39 6.30 8.77
N VAL A 530 21.28 6.65 9.69
CA VAL A 530 22.72 6.32 9.65
C VAL A 530 22.91 4.83 9.91
N LEU A 531 22.28 4.30 10.98
CA LEU A 531 22.36 2.88 11.33
C LEU A 531 21.83 1.97 10.22
N ALA A 532 20.80 2.39 9.47
CA ALA A 532 20.28 1.64 8.34
C ALA A 532 21.27 1.55 7.16
N GLN A 533 22.18 2.52 7.01
CA GLN A 533 23.27 2.44 6.02
C GLN A 533 24.44 1.59 6.54
N GLU A 534 24.74 1.64 7.84
CA GLU A 534 25.79 0.84 8.48
C GLU A 534 25.47 -0.66 8.45
N PHE A 535 24.18 -1.02 8.60
CA PHE A 535 23.70 -2.40 8.62
C PHE A 535 22.75 -2.68 7.43
N PRO A 536 23.28 -2.72 6.18
CA PRO A 536 22.47 -2.81 4.98
C PRO A 536 21.72 -4.15 4.88
N GLY A 537 20.40 -4.08 4.79
CA GLY A 537 19.51 -5.24 4.65
C GLY A 537 18.91 -5.75 5.97
N GLU A 538 19.32 -5.19 7.12
CA GLU A 538 18.68 -5.45 8.41
C GLU A 538 17.37 -4.66 8.57
N CYS A 539 17.31 -3.42 8.07
CA CYS A 539 16.10 -2.60 8.08
C CYS A 539 15.32 -2.72 6.77
N LEU A 540 14.21 -3.48 6.76
CA LEU A 540 13.34 -3.67 5.60
C LEU A 540 11.86 -3.64 5.99
N PRO A 541 11.29 -2.48 6.36
CA PRO A 541 9.93 -2.37 6.88
C PRO A 541 8.85 -2.39 5.77
N ILE A 542 8.99 -3.32 4.83
CA ILE A 542 8.14 -3.52 3.63
C ILE A 542 6.84 -4.23 3.97
#